data_AF-A0A090LY45-F1
#
_entry.id   AF-A0A090LY45-F1
#
_cell.length_a   1.000
_cell.length_b   1.000
_cell.length_c   1.000
_cell.angle_alpha   90.00
_cell.angle_beta   90.00
_cell.angle_gamma   90.00
#
_symmetry.space_group_name_H-M   'P 1'
#
loop_
_entity.id
_entity.type
_entity.pdbx_description
1 polymer ?
#
loop_
_entity_poly.entity_id
_entity_poly.type
_entity_poly.pdbx_seq_one_letter_code
_entity_poly.pdbx_strand_id
1 'polypeptide(L)'
;MSRGVLDVRRDGAGAGGRVCPPEVANSLKIAFALITCVFVFGCFFVHELMVGGFHFAFLAYPMLGFAYLALCVPLGVCYVNHDDVRKDLNVLKPNDYVWLCRRVYGAFLGAKDGKVRGKDL
;
A
#
# COMPACT_ATOMS: atom_id res chain seq x y z
N MET A 1 -6.30 23.86 -10.81
CA MET A 1 -5.18 22.93 -10.59
C MET A 1 -5.77 21.55 -10.32
N SER A 2 -5.65 20.63 -11.28
CA SER A 2 -6.19 19.27 -11.19
C SER A 2 -5.36 18.47 -10.18
N ARG A 3 -5.99 18.15 -9.05
CA ARG A 3 -5.39 17.44 -7.91
C ARG A 3 -5.54 15.94 -8.12
N GLY A 4 -4.50 15.18 -7.82
CA GLY A 4 -4.45 13.72 -7.98
C GLY A 4 -5.63 13.06 -7.27
N VAL A 5 -6.56 12.55 -8.07
CA VAL A 5 -7.54 11.55 -7.65
C VAL A 5 -7.11 10.30 -8.40
N LEU A 6 -7.11 9.15 -7.74
CA LEU A 6 -6.95 7.86 -8.42
C LEU A 6 -8.24 7.61 -9.22
N ASP A 7 -8.35 8.30 -10.36
CA ASP A 7 -9.50 8.26 -11.23
C ASP A 7 -9.24 7.15 -12.26
N VAL A 8 -9.89 6.00 -12.07
CA VAL A 8 -9.93 4.92 -13.07
C VAL A 8 -10.90 5.34 -14.18
N ARG A 9 -10.63 6.49 -14.81
CA ARG A 9 -11.40 7.00 -15.94
C ARG A 9 -10.65 6.73 -17.24
N ARG A 10 -11.43 6.27 -18.22
CA ARG A 10 -11.04 5.56 -19.44
C ARG A 10 -10.49 6.47 -20.56
N ASP A 11 -10.18 7.72 -20.25
CA ASP A 11 -9.99 8.77 -21.24
C ASP A 11 -8.61 9.40 -21.06
N GLY A 12 -7.64 8.85 -21.80
CA GLY A 12 -6.18 9.05 -21.66
C GLY A 12 -5.63 10.42 -22.06
N ALA A 13 -6.23 11.52 -21.62
CA ALA A 13 -5.71 12.86 -21.87
C ALA A 13 -5.64 13.68 -20.57
N GLY A 14 -4.48 13.65 -19.89
CA GLY A 14 -4.12 14.71 -18.94
C GLY A 14 -3.77 14.31 -17.50
N ALA A 15 -3.68 13.02 -17.16
CA ALA A 15 -3.09 12.60 -15.88
C ALA A 15 -1.56 12.51 -16.00
N GLY A 16 -0.90 13.66 -16.21
CA GLY A 16 0.54 13.77 -16.02
C GLY A 16 0.85 13.69 -14.52
N GLY A 17 0.77 12.49 -13.95
CA GLY A 17 1.17 12.25 -12.57
C GLY A 17 2.63 12.64 -12.43
N ARG A 18 2.93 13.66 -11.62
CA ARG A 18 4.32 13.94 -11.25
C ARG A 18 4.86 12.68 -10.59
N VAL A 19 5.93 12.14 -11.17
CA VAL A 19 6.59 10.97 -10.60
C VAL A 19 7.21 11.41 -9.28
N CYS A 20 6.90 10.66 -8.23
CA CYS A 20 7.42 10.84 -6.88
C CYS A 20 8.94 11.10 -6.91
N PRO A 21 9.49 12.02 -6.08
CA PRO A 21 10.92 12.25 -5.97
C PRO A 21 11.67 10.92 -5.82
N PRO A 22 12.85 10.76 -6.45
CA PRO A 22 13.54 9.47 -6.53
C PRO A 22 13.83 8.85 -5.16
N GLU A 23 14.07 9.67 -4.14
CA GLU A 23 14.32 9.22 -2.77
C GLU A 23 13.08 8.56 -2.13
N VAL A 24 11.92 9.23 -2.20
CA VAL A 24 10.65 8.70 -1.70
C VAL A 24 10.21 7.51 -2.56
N ALA A 25 10.36 7.59 -3.88
CA ALA A 25 10.05 6.49 -4.80
C ALA A 25 10.90 5.24 -4.53
N ASN A 26 12.18 5.39 -4.20
CA ASN A 26 13.05 4.26 -3.85
C ASN A 26 12.66 3.65 -2.51
N SER A 27 12.35 4.46 -1.50
CA SER A 27 11.86 3.94 -0.21
C SER A 27 10.56 3.15 -0.37
N LEU A 28 9.63 3.62 -1.22
CA LEU A 28 8.37 2.93 -1.54
C LEU A 28 8.62 1.60 -2.27
N LYS A 29 9.52 1.57 -3.26
CA LYS A 29 9.89 0.34 -3.98
C LYS A 29 10.52 -0.68 -3.04
N ILE A 30 11.44 -0.26 -2.18
CA ILE A 30 12.10 -1.14 -1.21
C ILE A 30 11.08 -1.68 -0.21
N ALA A 31 10.22 -0.82 0.35
CA ALA A 31 9.17 -1.25 1.27
C ALA A 31 8.21 -2.26 0.62
N PHE A 32 7.78 -1.99 -0.61
CA PHE A 32 6.93 -2.90 -1.37
C PHE A 32 7.61 -4.25 -1.61
N ALA A 33 8.89 -4.25 -2.00
CA ALA A 33 9.65 -5.47 -2.21
C ALA A 33 9.78 -6.29 -0.91
N LEU A 34 10.09 -5.63 0.22
CA LEU A 34 10.19 -6.29 1.53
C LEU A 34 8.85 -6.92 1.95
N ILE A 35 7.75 -6.19 1.83
CA ILE A 35 6.40 -6.70 2.15
C ILE A 35 6.07 -7.90 1.23
N THR A 36 6.42 -7.83 -0.04
CA THR A 36 6.20 -8.92 -1.00
C THR A 36 7.03 -10.16 -0.66
N CYS A 37 8.31 -10.00 -0.31
CA CYS A 37 9.16 -11.10 0.13
C CYS A 37 8.60 -11.78 1.38
N VAL A 38 8.17 -11.01 2.37
CA VAL A 38 7.53 -11.54 3.59
C VAL A 38 6.24 -12.30 3.26
N PHE A 39 5.41 -11.76 2.37
CA PHE A 39 4.19 -12.43 1.92
C PHE A 39 4.48 -13.76 1.22
N VAL A 40 5.41 -13.79 0.26
CA VAL A 40 5.79 -15.00 -0.46
C VAL A 40 6.38 -16.05 0.49
N PHE A 41 7.25 -15.62 1.41
CA PHE A 41 7.80 -16.50 2.43
C PHE A 41 6.70 -17.08 3.35
N GLY A 42 5.73 -16.25 3.77
CA GLY A 42 4.57 -16.71 4.53
C GLY A 42 3.75 -17.75 3.77
N CYS A 43 3.49 -17.52 2.47
CA CYS A 43 2.79 -18.47 1.61
C CYS A 43 3.54 -19.79 1.44
N PHE A 44 4.88 -19.75 1.31
CA PHE A 44 5.72 -20.93 1.28
C PHE A 44 5.66 -21.71 2.60
N PHE A 45 5.77 -21.01 3.74
CA PHE A 45 5.67 -21.64 5.05
C PHE A 45 4.32 -22.31 5.29
N VAL A 46 3.21 -21.65 4.91
CA VAL A 46 1.87 -22.24 4.97
C VAL A 46 1.75 -23.46 4.06
N HIS A 47 2.36 -23.41 2.88
CA HIS A 47 2.39 -24.56 1.96
C HIS A 47 3.08 -25.77 2.59
N GLU A 48 4.28 -25.57 3.17
CA GLU A 48 5.02 -26.62 3.87
C GLU A 48 4.23 -27.24 5.01
N LEU A 49 3.50 -26.42 5.80
CA LEU A 49 2.62 -26.92 6.86
C LEU A 49 1.49 -27.80 6.30
N MET A 50 0.89 -27.42 5.16
CA MET A 50 -0.15 -28.22 4.52
C MET A 50 0.39 -29.55 3.98
N VAL A 51 1.57 -29.54 3.36
CA VAL A 51 2.25 -30.76 2.89
C VAL A 51 2.64 -31.66 4.07
N GLY A 52 3.03 -31.07 5.19
CA GLY A 52 3.32 -31.76 6.45
C GLY A 52 2.09 -32.30 7.21
N GLY A 53 0.88 -32.18 6.65
CA GLY A 53 -0.35 -32.76 7.21
C GLY A 53 -1.23 -31.80 8.03
N PHE A 54 -0.85 -30.52 8.18
CA PHE A 54 -1.65 -29.51 8.85
C PHE A 54 -2.61 -28.82 7.86
N HIS A 55 -3.61 -29.54 7.38
CA HIS A 55 -4.52 -29.03 6.33
C HIS A 55 -5.30 -27.75 6.72
N PHE A 56 -5.54 -27.51 8.02
CA PHE A 56 -6.16 -26.27 8.51
C PHE A 56 -5.30 -25.02 8.27
N ALA A 57 -4.00 -25.17 8.00
CA ALA A 57 -3.12 -24.05 7.65
C ALA A 57 -3.57 -23.33 6.37
N PHE A 58 -4.37 -23.98 5.51
CA PHE A 58 -4.97 -23.35 4.33
C PHE A 58 -5.73 -22.05 4.65
N LEU A 59 -6.36 -21.96 5.83
CA LEU A 59 -7.08 -20.75 6.27
C LEU A 59 -6.16 -19.54 6.46
N ALA A 60 -4.85 -19.74 6.55
CA ALA A 60 -3.88 -18.65 6.63
C ALA A 60 -3.70 -17.93 5.28
N TYR A 61 -3.93 -18.57 4.13
CA TYR A 61 -3.79 -17.91 2.82
C TYR A 61 -4.66 -16.65 2.66
N PRO A 62 -5.98 -16.69 2.92
CA PRO A 62 -6.80 -15.48 2.84
C PRO A 62 -6.39 -14.42 3.87
N MET A 63 -5.94 -14.82 5.07
CA MET A 63 -5.43 -13.87 6.07
C MET A 63 -4.13 -13.20 5.61
N LEU A 64 -3.19 -13.96 5.06
CA LEU A 64 -1.95 -13.45 4.48
C LEU A 64 -2.22 -12.51 3.30
N GLY A 65 -3.16 -12.88 2.43
CA GLY A 65 -3.58 -12.05 1.29
C GLY A 65 -4.19 -10.72 1.75
N PHE A 66 -5.09 -10.76 2.74
CA PHE A 66 -5.68 -9.54 3.31
C PHE A 66 -4.62 -8.66 3.97
N ALA A 67 -3.74 -9.24 4.79
CA ALA A 67 -2.65 -8.50 5.44
C ALA A 67 -1.69 -7.87 4.42
N TYR A 68 -1.32 -8.61 3.37
CA TYR A 68 -0.48 -8.11 2.29
C TYR A 68 -1.12 -6.91 1.58
N LEU A 69 -2.39 -7.02 1.19
CA LEU A 69 -3.12 -5.89 0.58
C LEU A 69 -3.23 -4.71 1.54
N ALA A 70 -3.49 -4.95 2.82
CA ALA A 70 -3.57 -3.90 3.83
C ALA A 70 -2.22 -3.17 4.04
N LEU A 71 -1.09 -3.83 3.77
CA LEU A 71 0.22 -3.20 3.83
C LEU A 71 0.58 -2.47 2.51
N CYS A 72 0.15 -3.00 1.37
CA CYS A 72 0.48 -2.42 0.07
C CYS A 72 -0.37 -1.19 -0.30
N VAL A 73 -1.63 -1.13 0.15
CA VAL A 73 -2.55 -0.02 -0.19
C VAL A 73 -2.00 1.35 0.25
N PRO A 74 -1.51 1.54 1.49
CA PRO A 74 -0.91 2.81 1.90
C PRO A 74 0.28 3.24 1.05
N LEU A 75 1.11 2.29 0.60
CA LEU A 75 2.24 2.56 -0.30
C LEU A 75 1.77 3.05 -1.66
N GLY A 76 0.75 2.40 -2.24
CA GLY A 76 0.15 2.83 -3.52
C GLY A 76 -0.49 4.22 -3.43
N VAL A 77 -1.18 4.50 -2.33
CA VAL A 77 -1.79 5.82 -2.09
C VAL A 77 -0.72 6.91 -1.97
N CYS A 78 0.37 6.64 -1.24
CA CYS A 78 1.51 7.54 -1.13
C CYS A 78 2.21 7.74 -2.48
N TYR A 79 2.35 6.70 -3.30
CA TYR A 79 2.97 6.78 -4.61
C TYR A 79 2.21 7.73 -5.55
N VAL A 80 0.88 7.69 -5.53
CA VAL A 80 0.02 8.51 -6.40
C VAL A 80 -0.19 9.92 -5.87
N ASN A 81 -0.19 10.12 -4.54
CA ASN A 81 -0.46 11.42 -3.90
C ASN A 81 0.76 11.97 -3.14
N HIS A 82 1.97 11.71 -3.62
CA HIS A 82 3.20 12.06 -2.89
C HIS A 82 3.34 13.55 -2.53
N ASP A 83 2.73 14.45 -3.32
CA ASP A 83 2.73 15.90 -3.07
C ASP A 83 1.91 16.30 -1.82
N ASP A 84 0.94 15.48 -1.44
CA ASP A 84 0.05 15.74 -0.31
C ASP A 84 0.52 15.05 0.99
N VAL A 85 1.60 14.26 0.91
CA VAL A 85 2.19 13.58 2.07
C VAL A 85 3.40 14.36 2.59
N ARG A 86 3.75 14.20 3.87
CA ARG A 86 4.93 14.84 4.48
C ARG A 86 6.20 14.57 3.66
N LYS A 87 6.97 15.62 3.38
CA LYS A 87 8.15 15.56 2.49
C LYS A 87 9.33 14.76 3.05
N ASP A 88 9.35 14.57 4.36
CA ASP A 88 10.37 13.83 5.10
C ASP A 88 9.98 12.36 5.37
N LEU A 89 8.87 11.88 4.77
CA LEU A 89 8.39 10.52 4.99
C LEU A 89 9.42 9.49 4.51
N ASN A 90 9.81 8.59 5.40
CA ASN A 90 10.54 7.39 5.02
C ASN A 90 9.74 6.15 5.41
N VAL A 91 9.11 5.49 4.43
CA VAL A 91 8.28 4.30 4.67
C VAL A 91 9.07 3.08 5.17
N LEU A 92 10.40 3.12 5.15
CA LEU A 92 11.23 2.09 5.78
C LEU A 92 11.34 2.27 7.30
N LYS A 93 11.02 3.46 7.83
CA LYS A 93 10.94 3.69 9.27
C LYS A 93 9.57 3.19 9.77
N PRO A 94 9.52 2.28 10.76
CA PRO A 94 8.26 1.73 11.26
C PRO A 94 7.27 2.81 11.72
N ASN A 95 7.73 3.84 12.41
CA ASN A 95 6.86 4.92 12.90
C ASN A 95 6.21 5.73 11.77
N ASP A 96 6.97 6.02 10.72
CA ASP A 96 6.50 6.78 9.57
C ASP A 96 5.51 5.96 8.75
N TYR A 97 5.76 4.66 8.61
CA TYR A 97 4.86 3.74 7.95
C TYR A 97 3.55 3.54 8.72
N VAL A 98 3.61 3.40 10.05
CA VAL A 98 2.40 3.34 10.91
C VAL A 98 1.60 4.62 10.80
N TRP A 99 2.26 5.78 10.77
CA TRP A 99 1.60 7.06 10.54
C TRP A 99 0.89 7.09 9.19
N LEU A 100 1.55 6.64 8.12
CA LEU A 100 0.98 6.57 6.77
C LEU A 100 -0.25 5.65 6.75
N CYS A 101 -0.17 4.46 7.34
CA CYS A 101 -1.29 3.54 7.45
C CYS A 101 -2.48 4.18 8.18
N ARG A 102 -2.25 4.81 9.34
CA ARG A 102 -3.31 5.50 10.11
C ARG A 102 -3.97 6.59 9.28
N ARG A 103 -3.19 7.33 8.51
CA ARG A 103 -3.69 8.44 7.70
C ARG A 103 -4.52 7.94 6.52
N VAL A 104 -4.00 6.97 5.78
CA VAL A 104 -4.69 6.35 4.63
C VAL A 104 -5.98 5.67 5.07
N TYR A 105 -5.93 4.84 6.10
CA TYR A 105 -7.12 4.13 6.59
C TYR A 105 -8.11 5.05 7.31
N GLY A 106 -7.63 6.08 8.01
CA GLY A 106 -8.49 7.13 8.55
C GLY A 106 -9.24 7.89 7.46
N ALA A 107 -8.57 8.21 6.35
CA ALA A 107 -9.20 8.82 5.19
C ALA A 107 -10.24 7.88 4.54
N PHE A 108 -9.94 6.59 4.42
CA PHE A 108 -10.91 5.59 3.94
C PHE A 108 -12.17 5.52 4.83
N LEU A 109 -12.01 5.53 6.16
CA LEU A 109 -13.15 5.50 7.09
C LEU A 109 -14.02 6.76 7.01
N GLY A 110 -13.41 7.91 6.71
CA GLY A 110 -14.11 9.19 6.54
C GLY A 110 -14.71 9.42 5.15
N ALA A 111 -14.34 8.61 4.16
CA ALA A 111 -14.76 8.78 2.78
C ALA A 111 -16.16 8.19 2.53
N LYS A 112 -17.15 9.05 2.23
CA LYS A 112 -18.51 8.62 1.86
C LYS A 112 -18.57 7.90 0.51
N ASP A 113 -17.57 8.09 -0.34
CA ASP A 113 -17.45 7.54 -1.70
C ASP A 113 -16.38 6.43 -1.81
N GLY A 114 -15.76 6.03 -0.71
CA GLY A 114 -14.70 5.02 -0.68
C GLY A 114 -13.40 5.44 -1.38
N LYS A 115 -13.25 6.73 -1.73
CA LYS A 115 -12.06 7.26 -2.41
C LYS A 115 -11.21 8.07 -1.44
N VAL A 116 -9.91 7.76 -1.38
CA VAL A 116 -8.93 8.60 -0.68
C VAL A 116 -8.51 9.74 -1.61
N ARG A 117 -8.73 10.98 -1.17
CA ARG A 117 -8.28 12.18 -1.88
C ARG A 117 -7.01 12.70 -1.22
N GLY A 118 -6.08 13.22 -2.02
CA GLY A 118 -4.82 13.79 -1.52
C GLY A 118 -4.98 14.76 -0.36
N LYS A 119 -6.01 15.63 -0.37
CA LYS A 119 -6.33 16.57 0.71
C LYS A 119 -6.62 15.93 2.08
N ASP A 120 -6.95 14.64 2.10
CA ASP A 120 -7.31 13.89 3.31
C ASP A 120 -6.11 13.08 3.84
N LEU A 121 -4.98 13.10 3.10
CA LEU A 121 -3.67 12.54 3.49
C LEU A 121 -2.81 13.53 4.27
#